data_AF-A0A3G2GCC2-F1
#
_entry.id   AF-A0A3G2GCC2-F1
#
_cell.length_a   1.000
_cell.length_b   1.000
_cell.length_c   1.000
_cell.angle_alpha   90.00
_cell.angle_beta   90.00
_cell.angle_gamma   90.00
#
_symmetry.space_group_name_H-M   'P 1'
#
loop_
_entity.id
_entity.type
_entity.pdbx_description
1 polymer ?
#
loop_
_entity_poly.entity_id
_entity_poly.type
_entity_poly.pdbx_seq_one_letter_code
_entity_poly.pdbx_strand_id
1 'polypeptide(L)'
;MKNKFYIFFALTIGSLAFGQVGINTQNPQGIFNIDGGKNNATTGTPTAVQLADDFIVTASGSTGIGTSPVASALLELNVSQLATGSKKDF
;
A
#
# COMPACT_ATOMS: atom_id res chain seq x y z
N MET A 1 27.25 33.21 5.04
CA MET A 1 27.43 31.85 4.48
C MET A 1 26.55 30.82 5.19
N LYS A 2 26.40 30.86 6.52
CA LYS A 2 25.53 29.95 7.31
C LYS A 2 24.08 29.86 6.80
N ASN A 3 23.52 30.98 6.37
CA ASN A 3 22.16 31.14 5.87
C ASN A 3 21.92 30.34 4.57
N LYS A 4 22.94 30.23 3.72
CA LYS A 4 22.88 29.46 2.47
C LYS A 4 22.89 27.95 2.74
N PHE A 5 23.51 27.52 3.83
CA PHE A 5 23.57 26.12 4.25
C PHE A 5 22.19 25.63 4.70
N TYR A 6 21.43 26.44 5.44
CA TYR A 6 20.06 26.11 5.83
C TYR A 6 19.10 25.98 4.64
N ILE A 7 19.23 26.85 3.63
CA ILE A 7 18.43 26.78 2.41
C ILE A 7 18.73 25.50 1.62
N PHE A 8 20.02 25.17 1.48
CA PHE A 8 20.44 23.95 0.78
C PHE A 8 19.90 22.70 1.50
N PHE A 9 20.01 22.68 2.84
CA PHE A 9 19.50 21.59 3.66
C PHE A 9 17.97 21.42 3.58
N ALA A 10 17.22 22.52 3.58
CA ALA A 10 15.76 22.51 3.45
C ALA A 10 15.31 21.97 2.07
N LEU A 11 15.98 22.39 0.98
CA LEU A 11 15.70 21.91 -0.37
C LEU A 11 15.98 20.41 -0.52
N THR A 12 17.05 19.90 0.11
CA THR A 12 17.40 18.47 0.05
C THR A 12 16.48 17.57 0.85
N ILE A 13 15.87 18.03 1.96
CA ILE A 13 14.95 17.22 2.75
C ILE A 13 13.59 17.09 2.07
N GLY A 14 13.09 18.18 1.49
CA GLY A 14 11.79 18.18 0.81
C GLY A 14 11.74 17.24 -0.40
N SER A 15 12.86 17.05 -1.11
CA SER A 15 12.94 16.14 -2.26
C SER A 15 13.00 14.66 -1.89
N LEU A 16 13.22 14.33 -0.60
CA LEU A 16 13.25 12.95 -0.09
C LEU A 16 11.93 12.53 0.56
N ALA A 17 10.95 13.44 0.66
CA ALA A 17 9.64 13.14 1.23
C ALA A 17 8.74 12.46 0.18
N PHE A 18 8.48 11.17 0.35
CA PHE A 18 7.49 10.44 -0.45
C PHE A 18 6.12 10.51 0.22
N GLY A 19 5.10 11.00 -0.50
CA GLY A 19 3.73 11.16 0.00
C GLY A 19 2.84 9.91 -0.11
N GLN A 20 3.43 8.71 -0.07
CA GLN A 20 2.66 7.46 -0.10
C GLN A 20 1.73 7.36 1.11
N VAL A 21 0.45 7.07 0.88
CA VAL A 21 -0.56 7.05 1.95
C VAL A 21 -0.77 5.61 2.41
N GLY A 22 -0.13 5.26 3.52
CA GLY A 22 -0.41 4.05 4.29
C GLY A 22 -1.31 4.35 5.48
N ILE A 23 -2.42 3.63 5.62
CA ILE A 23 -3.21 3.59 6.86
C ILE A 23 -2.92 2.26 7.53
N ASN A 24 -2.47 2.31 8.78
CA ASN A 24 -2.07 1.14 9.59
C ASN A 24 -0.92 0.27 9.02
N THR A 25 -0.30 0.67 7.91
CA THR A 25 0.92 0.05 7.39
C THR A 25 2.03 1.10 7.23
N GLN A 26 3.26 0.73 7.61
CA GLN A 26 4.48 1.51 7.34
C GLN A 26 5.13 1.11 6.01
N ASN A 27 4.59 0.09 5.36
CA ASN A 27 5.10 -0.49 4.12
C ASN A 27 3.95 -0.56 3.08
N PRO A 28 3.48 0.59 2.57
CA PRO A 28 2.43 0.61 1.56
C PRO A 28 2.89 -0.15 0.30
N GLN A 29 2.03 -1.00 -0.25
CA GLN A 29 2.32 -1.73 -1.49
C GLN A 29 1.79 -0.99 -2.74
N GLY A 30 1.20 0.19 -2.56
CA GLY A 30 0.67 1.05 -3.62
C GLY A 30 0.73 2.53 -3.22
N ILE A 31 0.15 3.40 -4.06
CA ILE A 31 0.06 4.84 -3.75
C ILE A 31 -0.90 5.11 -2.59
N PHE A 32 -1.86 4.20 -2.39
CA PHE A 32 -2.78 4.19 -1.27
C PHE A 32 -2.96 2.75 -0.79
N ASN A 33 -2.70 2.50 0.49
CA ASN A 33 -2.76 1.17 1.11
C ASN A 33 -3.44 1.28 2.47
N ILE A 34 -4.57 0.63 2.66
CA ILE A 34 -5.23 0.47 3.95
C ILE A 34 -5.00 -0.95 4.42
N ASP A 35 -4.41 -1.11 5.59
CA ASP A 35 -4.18 -2.40 6.25
C ASP A 35 -5.13 -2.51 7.45
N GLY A 36 -6.18 -3.31 7.32
CA GLY A 36 -7.19 -3.46 8.36
C GLY A 36 -6.64 -4.14 9.62
N GLY A 37 -5.77 -5.14 9.43
CA GLY A 37 -5.19 -5.95 10.51
C GLY A 37 -4.01 -5.29 11.22
N LYS A 38 -3.47 -4.19 10.67
CA LYS A 38 -2.20 -3.56 11.07
C LYS A 38 -1.07 -4.60 11.17
N ASN A 39 -1.09 -5.58 10.28
CA ASN A 39 -0.26 -6.77 10.41
C ASN A 39 0.80 -6.89 9.31
N ASN A 40 0.84 -5.96 8.35
CA ASN A 40 1.85 -5.98 7.29
C ASN A 40 3.27 -5.94 7.84
N ALA A 41 4.17 -6.67 7.15
CA ALA A 41 5.59 -6.62 7.44
C ALA A 41 6.11 -5.19 7.26
N THR A 42 6.97 -4.73 8.16
CA THR A 42 7.52 -3.37 8.12
C THR A 42 8.36 -3.08 6.87
N THR A 43 8.84 -4.12 6.20
CA THR A 43 9.59 -4.04 4.95
C THR A 43 9.33 -5.30 4.10
N GLY A 44 9.67 -5.24 2.81
CA GLY A 44 9.50 -6.36 1.88
C GLY A 44 8.05 -6.54 1.41
N THR A 45 7.76 -7.66 0.78
CA THR A 45 6.40 -7.96 0.31
C THR A 45 5.62 -8.68 1.43
N PRO A 46 4.43 -8.18 1.83
CA PRO A 46 3.58 -8.88 2.79
C PRO A 46 3.14 -10.26 2.28
N THR A 47 2.92 -11.18 3.21
CA THR A 47 2.41 -12.52 2.91
C THR A 47 0.96 -12.47 2.44
N ALA A 48 0.47 -13.54 1.79
CA ALA A 48 -0.92 -13.63 1.35
C ALA A 48 -1.94 -13.50 2.52
N VAL A 49 -1.55 -13.92 3.74
CA VAL A 49 -2.40 -13.79 4.93
C VAL A 49 -2.46 -12.34 5.42
N GLN A 50 -1.35 -11.62 5.38
CA GLN A 50 -1.31 -10.19 5.72
C GLN A 50 -2.11 -9.37 4.70
N LEU A 51 -1.92 -9.65 3.41
CA LEU A 51 -2.66 -8.97 2.35
C LEU A 51 -4.18 -9.23 2.39
N ALA A 52 -4.65 -10.27 3.09
CA ALA A 52 -6.05 -10.66 3.12
C ALA A 52 -6.98 -9.57 3.69
N ASP A 53 -6.44 -8.67 4.52
CA ASP A 53 -7.16 -7.54 5.11
C ASP A 53 -6.75 -6.17 4.55
N ASP A 54 -6.02 -6.17 3.43
CA ASP A 54 -5.57 -4.96 2.74
C ASP A 54 -6.54 -4.48 1.62
N PHE A 55 -6.60 -3.16 1.46
CA PHE A 55 -7.11 -2.47 0.27
C PHE A 55 -6.00 -1.63 -0.36
N ILE A 56 -5.72 -1.86 -1.64
CA ILE A 56 -4.52 -1.35 -2.31
C ILE A 56 -4.91 -0.67 -3.62
N VAL A 57 -4.41 0.55 -3.86
CA VAL A 57 -4.49 1.23 -5.16
C VAL A 57 -3.09 1.53 -5.67
N THR A 58 -2.81 1.12 -6.90
CA THR A 58 -1.53 1.35 -7.59
C THR A 58 -1.52 2.68 -8.34
N ALA A 59 -0.33 3.15 -8.75
CA ALA A 59 -0.19 4.37 -9.54
C ALA A 59 -0.89 4.29 -10.92
N SER A 60 -1.08 3.09 -11.47
CA SER A 60 -1.83 2.86 -12.72
C SER A 60 -3.35 2.78 -12.50
N GLY A 61 -3.83 2.88 -11.26
CA GLY A 61 -5.24 2.82 -10.90
C GLY A 61 -5.79 1.40 -10.68
N SER A 62 -4.97 0.35 -10.87
CA SER A 62 -5.36 -1.02 -10.50
C SER A 62 -5.55 -1.12 -8.99
N THR A 63 -6.67 -1.73 -8.59
CA THR A 63 -7.11 -1.83 -7.19
C THR A 63 -7.21 -3.30 -6.78
N GLY A 64 -6.69 -3.63 -5.60
CA GLY A 64 -6.74 -4.97 -5.02
C GLY A 64 -7.42 -4.94 -3.65
N ILE A 65 -8.27 -5.95 -3.39
CA ILE A 65 -8.84 -6.20 -2.06
C ILE A 65 -8.46 -7.62 -1.66
N GLY A 66 -7.75 -7.76 -0.55
CA GLY A 66 -7.25 -9.07 -0.11
C GLY A 66 -6.05 -9.59 -0.92
N THR A 67 -5.48 -8.78 -1.82
CA THR A 67 -4.39 -9.15 -2.74
C THR A 67 -3.61 -7.92 -3.20
N SER A 68 -2.39 -8.17 -3.70
CA SER A 68 -1.63 -7.18 -4.45
C SER A 68 -2.14 -7.15 -5.90
N PRO A 69 -2.71 -6.03 -6.37
CA PRO A 69 -3.31 -5.97 -7.69
C PRO A 69 -2.27 -6.08 -8.82
N VAL A 70 -2.54 -6.94 -9.80
CA VAL A 70 -1.74 -7.04 -11.01
C VAL A 70 -2.16 -6.00 -12.07
N ALA A 71 -1.19 -5.50 -12.85
CA ALA A 71 -1.42 -4.43 -13.83
C ALA A 71 -2.40 -4.80 -14.97
N SER A 72 -2.75 -6.08 -15.14
CA SER A 72 -3.68 -6.54 -16.17
C SER A 72 -5.16 -6.39 -15.81
N ALA A 73 -5.49 -5.99 -14.57
CA ALA A 73 -6.87 -5.79 -14.11
C ALA A 73 -7.04 -4.42 -13.43
N LEU A 74 -8.22 -3.82 -13.58
CA LEU A 74 -8.58 -2.59 -12.84
C LEU A 74 -9.01 -2.89 -11.40
N LEU A 75 -9.65 -4.04 -11.18
CA LEU A 75 -10.08 -4.51 -9.87
C LEU A 75 -9.77 -6.00 -9.72
N GLU A 76 -9.07 -6.36 -8.66
CA GLU A 76 -8.76 -7.73 -8.28
C GLU A 76 -9.27 -7.98 -6.86
N LEU A 77 -10.02 -9.08 -6.69
CA LEU A 77 -10.65 -9.43 -5.42
C LEU A 77 -10.20 -10.83 -5.01
N ASN A 78 -9.51 -10.92 -3.88
CA ASN A 78 -9.11 -12.21 -3.33
C ASN A 78 -10.23 -12.79 -2.47
N VAL A 79 -11.05 -13.63 -3.08
CA VAL A 79 -12.09 -14.36 -2.37
C VAL A 79 -11.59 -15.65 -1.73
N SER A 80 -10.35 -16.06 -1.97
CA SER A 80 -9.84 -17.36 -1.49
C SER A 80 -9.67 -17.41 0.03
N GLN A 81 -9.49 -16.24 0.66
CA GLN A 81 -9.34 -16.10 2.11
C GLN A 81 -10.68 -16.01 2.86
N LEU A 82 -11.80 -15.87 2.15
CA LEU A 82 -13.13 -15.93 2.74
C LEU A 82 -13.48 -17.37 3.13
N ALA A 83 -14.13 -17.53 4.28
CA ALA A 83 -14.64 -18.83 4.70
C ALA A 83 -15.54 -19.45 3.61
N THR A 84 -15.48 -20.78 3.48
CA THR A 84 -16.33 -21.53 2.56
C THR A 84 -17.81 -21.22 2.86
N GLY A 85 -18.54 -20.74 1.85
CA GLY A 85 -19.94 -20.30 1.98
C GLY A 85 -20.13 -18.80 2.26
N SER A 86 -19.06 -18.04 2.55
CA SER A 86 -19.11 -16.57 2.66
C SER A 86 -18.86 -15.86 1.34
N LYS A 87 -18.49 -16.61 0.29
CA LYS A 87 -18.37 -16.10 -1.07
C LYS A 87 -19.77 -15.83 -1.60
N LYS A 88 -20.20 -14.57 -1.62
CA LYS A 88 -21.41 -14.18 -2.33
C LYS A 88 -21.04 -14.06 -3.81
N ASP A 89 -21.80 -14.77 -4.63
CA ASP A 89 -21.61 -14.99 -6.07
C ASP A 89 -20.94 -13.80 -6.79
N PHE A 90 -19.81 -14.07 -7.44
CA PHE A 90 -19.33 -13.29 -8.58
C PHE A 90 -19.89 -13.90 -9.86
#